data_AF-W9VK54-F1
#
_entry.id   AF-W9VK54-F1
#
_cell.length_a   1.000
_cell.length_b   1.000
_cell.length_c   1.000
_cell.angle_alpha   90.00
_cell.angle_beta   90.00
_cell.angle_gamma   90.00
#
_symmetry.space_group_name_H-M   'P 1'
#
loop_
_entity.id
_entity.type
_entity.pdbx_description
1 polymer ?
#
loop_
_entity_poly.entity_id
_entity_poly.type
_entity_poly.pdbx_seq_one_letter_code
_entity_poly.pdbx_strand_id
1 'polypeptide(L)'
;TRGTVLREEISAVQEVTDLLTLDARHASRVAPWSQFCHGLQGLETLGALRNSAGTEPNSLFDNSTVLKALNSTNVWWLLTDGEISQGSIERFSVNISRARLHGKACVIILFGHRKPKPEDCNISVGVSLFALVPDCLFLFHDVKTHEVFVLQSKGALGSINNHQSVSQEINDWTTWSDLKTIRYSDFGNITIPEPAKLDAGEVMLQDGSKVSLAQLYRDEINGEQVRTILGNDDNLNTVMLTATARGEANLVEDWLKGQRRLPPEAINAYRVDVEKKAEHCQPYCRQAHELWVSA
;
A
#
# COMPACT_ATOMS: atom_id res chain seq x y z
N THR A 1 -4.66 16.48 -13.62
CA THR A 1 -4.68 17.42 -12.47
C THR A 1 -5.29 18.76 -12.81
N ARG A 2 -6.29 19.21 -12.03
CA ARG A 2 -6.82 20.59 -12.09
C ARG A 2 -5.83 21.55 -11.39
N GLY A 3 -5.77 22.81 -11.82
CA GLY A 3 -4.81 23.79 -11.28
C GLY A 3 -4.92 24.05 -9.77
N THR A 4 -6.07 23.77 -9.14
CA THR A 4 -6.24 23.82 -7.68
C THR A 4 -5.53 22.66 -6.99
N VAL A 5 -5.68 21.44 -7.53
CA VAL A 5 -5.10 20.22 -6.94
C VAL A 5 -3.57 20.29 -6.95
N LEU A 6 -2.97 20.73 -8.06
CA LEU A 6 -1.50 20.88 -8.14
C LEU A 6 -0.96 21.88 -7.10
N ARG A 7 -1.73 22.92 -6.74
CA ARG A 7 -1.32 23.85 -5.68
C ARG A 7 -1.33 23.19 -4.31
N GLU A 8 -2.34 22.37 -4.02
CA GLU A 8 -2.40 21.60 -2.77
C GLU A 8 -1.29 20.55 -2.70
N GLU A 9 -0.97 19.88 -3.80
CA GLU A 9 0.18 18.97 -3.90
C GLU A 9 1.49 19.69 -3.57
N ILE A 10 1.72 20.86 -4.18
CA ILE A 10 2.92 21.68 -3.91
C ILE A 10 2.96 22.11 -2.43
N SER A 11 1.83 22.57 -1.88
CA SER A 11 1.73 22.98 -0.47
C SER A 11 2.07 21.82 0.47
N ALA A 12 1.51 20.64 0.22
CA ALA A 12 1.79 19.43 1.01
C ALA A 12 3.27 19.05 0.99
N VAL A 13 3.92 19.10 -0.19
CA VAL A 13 5.36 18.83 -0.30
C VAL A 13 6.16 19.88 0.48
N GLN A 14 5.78 21.15 0.42
CA GLN A 14 6.44 22.23 1.17
C GLN A 14 6.30 22.02 2.68
N GLU A 15 5.09 21.75 3.18
CA GLU A 15 4.84 21.52 4.60
C GLU A 15 5.65 20.33 5.16
N VAL A 16 5.73 19.22 4.41
CA VAL A 16 6.51 18.05 4.82
C VAL A 16 8.01 18.34 4.76
N THR A 17 8.48 18.98 3.69
CA THR A 17 9.92 19.28 3.52
C THR A 17 10.40 20.36 4.48
N ASP A 18 9.49 21.18 5.02
CA ASP A 18 9.79 22.15 6.04
C ASP A 18 10.16 21.53 7.40
N LEU A 19 9.75 20.28 7.64
CA LEU A 19 10.10 19.49 8.82
C LEU A 19 11.48 18.85 8.73
N LEU A 20 12.05 18.78 7.53
CA LEU A 20 13.34 18.13 7.29
C LEU A 20 14.51 19.02 7.72
N THR A 21 15.60 18.38 8.15
CA THR A 21 16.89 19.05 8.31
C THR A 21 17.36 19.66 7.00
N LEU A 22 18.24 20.66 7.06
CA LEU A 22 18.76 21.32 5.85
C LEU A 22 19.40 20.33 4.87
N ASP A 23 20.20 19.38 5.37
CA ASP A 23 20.84 18.36 4.54
C ASP A 23 19.81 17.42 3.88
N ALA A 24 18.81 16.97 4.65
CA ALA A 24 17.75 16.11 4.13
C ALA A 24 16.93 16.85 3.05
N ARG A 25 16.59 18.12 3.28
CA ARG A 25 15.89 18.97 2.30
C ARG A 25 16.71 19.15 1.02
N HIS A 26 18.01 19.39 1.13
CA HIS A 26 18.90 19.49 -0.05
C HIS A 26 19.08 18.15 -0.77
N ALA A 27 18.93 17.02 -0.09
CA ALA A 27 18.95 15.68 -0.70
C ALA A 27 17.60 15.27 -1.31
N SER A 28 16.50 15.87 -0.86
CA SER A 28 15.15 15.60 -1.39
C SER A 28 15.03 15.98 -2.86
N ARG A 29 14.27 15.17 -3.60
CA ARG A 29 14.01 15.34 -5.02
C ARG A 29 12.54 15.07 -5.31
N VAL A 30 12.05 15.65 -6.39
CA VAL A 30 10.69 15.46 -6.89
C VAL A 30 10.77 14.90 -8.30
N ALA A 31 9.93 13.91 -8.60
CA ALA A 31 9.79 13.36 -9.95
C ALA A 31 8.35 13.59 -10.43
N PRO A 32 8.06 14.73 -11.09
CA PRO A 32 6.74 14.97 -11.63
C PRO A 32 6.40 13.96 -12.73
N TRP A 33 5.15 13.50 -12.76
CA TRP A 33 4.70 12.50 -13.71
C TRP A 33 3.26 12.79 -14.19
N SER A 34 2.94 12.29 -15.37
CA SER A 34 1.62 12.34 -16.00
C SER A 34 1.45 11.10 -16.88
N GLN A 35 1.14 11.24 -18.19
CA GLN A 35 1.39 10.17 -19.16
C GLN A 35 2.90 9.89 -19.38
N PHE A 36 3.78 10.81 -18.93
CA PHE A 36 5.23 10.69 -19.03
C PHE A 36 5.90 11.06 -17.69
N CYS A 37 7.12 10.59 -17.49
CA CYS A 37 7.99 11.07 -16.42
C CYS A 37 8.74 12.32 -16.87
N HIS A 38 8.62 13.42 -16.11
CA HIS A 38 9.24 14.72 -16.43
C HIS A 38 10.66 14.87 -15.85
N GLY A 39 11.26 13.75 -15.44
CA GLY A 39 12.60 13.71 -14.86
C GLY A 39 12.67 14.13 -13.40
N LEU A 40 13.86 13.99 -12.83
CA LEU A 40 14.13 14.30 -11.43
C LEU A 40 14.50 15.78 -11.28
N GLN A 41 13.87 16.46 -10.31
CA GLN A 41 14.04 17.89 -10.06
C GLN A 41 14.30 18.15 -8.57
N GLY A 42 14.93 19.29 -8.26
CA GLY A 42 15.09 19.77 -6.88
C GLY A 42 13.81 20.43 -6.35
N LEU A 43 13.71 20.62 -5.03
CA LEU A 43 12.53 21.22 -4.40
C LEU A 43 12.32 22.69 -4.81
N GLU A 44 13.37 23.39 -5.22
CA GLU A 44 13.31 24.76 -5.71
C GLU A 44 12.48 24.92 -6.99
N THR A 45 12.23 23.83 -7.72
CA THR A 45 11.45 23.88 -8.98
C THR A 45 9.94 23.70 -8.76
N LEU A 46 9.48 23.44 -7.53
CA LEU A 46 8.07 23.15 -7.23
C LEU A 46 7.10 24.23 -7.76
N GLY A 47 7.44 25.51 -7.59
CA GLY A 47 6.60 26.62 -8.10
C GLY A 47 6.53 26.72 -9.63
N ALA A 48 7.45 26.07 -10.34
CA ALA A 48 7.48 26.02 -11.80
C ALA A 48 6.69 24.84 -12.39
N LEU A 49 6.19 23.92 -11.56
CA LEU A 49 5.39 22.79 -12.02
C LEU A 49 4.11 23.27 -12.72
N ARG A 50 3.73 22.53 -13.76
CA ARG A 50 2.53 22.78 -14.57
C ARG A 50 1.75 21.49 -14.70
N ASN A 51 0.44 21.63 -14.82
CA ASN A 51 -0.44 20.49 -15.04
C ASN A 51 -0.17 19.88 -16.42
N SER A 52 -0.22 18.55 -16.48
CA SER A 52 -0.18 17.77 -17.72
C SER A 52 -1.36 16.81 -17.75
N ALA A 53 -1.76 16.39 -18.95
CA ALA A 53 -2.78 15.36 -19.14
C ALA A 53 -2.21 13.95 -18.93
N GLY A 54 -3.11 13.02 -18.59
CA GLY A 54 -2.84 11.59 -18.43
C GLY A 54 -2.28 11.20 -17.05
N THR A 55 -2.47 9.93 -16.72
CA THR A 55 -2.04 9.29 -15.47
C THR A 55 -1.42 7.94 -15.84
N GLU A 56 -0.09 7.88 -15.92
CA GLU A 56 0.66 6.65 -16.21
C GLU A 56 1.85 6.54 -15.25
N PRO A 57 1.65 5.94 -14.07
CA PRO A 57 2.71 5.81 -13.07
C PRO A 57 3.82 4.86 -13.52
N ASN A 58 3.58 4.00 -14.53
CA ASN A 58 4.65 3.16 -15.08
C ASN A 58 5.75 3.98 -15.76
N SER A 59 5.45 5.20 -16.22
CA SER A 59 6.43 6.08 -16.83
C SER A 59 7.61 6.43 -15.90
N LEU A 60 7.44 6.31 -14.58
CA LEU A 60 8.51 6.48 -13.59
C LEU A 60 9.65 5.46 -13.76
N PHE A 61 9.34 4.24 -14.21
CA PHE A 61 10.33 3.16 -14.39
C PHE A 61 11.09 3.27 -15.70
N ASP A 62 10.56 4.01 -16.68
CA ASP A 62 11.23 4.27 -17.96
C ASP A 62 12.38 5.29 -17.80
N ASN A 63 12.37 6.07 -16.72
CA ASN A 63 13.40 7.06 -16.43
C ASN A 63 14.46 6.50 -15.46
N SER A 64 15.62 6.12 -16.01
CA SER A 64 16.71 5.52 -15.20
C SER A 64 17.24 6.43 -14.09
N THR A 65 17.18 7.76 -14.24
CA THR A 65 17.61 8.72 -13.20
C THR A 65 16.64 8.72 -12.03
N VAL A 66 15.33 8.73 -12.31
CA VAL A 66 14.29 8.65 -11.29
C VAL A 66 14.36 7.30 -10.58
N LEU A 67 14.51 6.21 -11.34
CA LEU A 67 14.63 4.87 -10.76
C LEU A 67 15.84 4.72 -9.83
N LYS A 68 16.99 5.31 -10.20
CA LYS A 68 18.18 5.35 -9.33
C LYS A 68 17.91 6.15 -8.06
N ALA A 69 17.24 7.30 -8.17
CA ALA A 69 16.88 8.11 -7.02
C ALA A 69 15.96 7.33 -6.06
N LEU A 70 14.88 6.74 -6.57
CA LEU A 70 13.97 5.89 -5.77
C LEU A 70 14.70 4.72 -5.09
N ASN A 71 15.66 4.10 -5.78
CA ASN A 71 16.47 3.03 -5.18
C ASN A 71 17.38 3.51 -4.04
N SER A 72 17.81 4.77 -4.08
CA SER A 72 18.70 5.37 -3.08
C SER A 72 17.99 5.99 -1.88
N THR A 73 16.66 6.15 -1.89
CA THR A 73 15.91 6.71 -0.76
C THR A 73 15.46 5.65 0.24
N ASN A 74 15.24 6.05 1.49
CA ASN A 74 14.67 5.17 2.52
C ASN A 74 13.14 5.20 2.52
N VAL A 75 12.57 6.35 2.17
CA VAL A 75 11.15 6.58 2.03
C VAL A 75 10.87 7.26 0.69
N TRP A 76 9.71 6.99 0.11
CA TRP A 76 9.22 7.71 -1.06
C TRP A 76 7.74 8.02 -0.93
N TRP A 77 7.35 9.12 -1.55
CA TRP A 77 6.02 9.69 -1.44
C TRP A 77 5.36 9.66 -2.81
N LEU A 78 4.18 9.02 -2.90
CA LEU A 78 3.36 9.01 -4.10
C LEU A 78 2.20 10.01 -3.90
N LEU A 79 2.24 11.11 -4.64
CA LEU A 79 1.15 12.07 -4.69
C LEU A 79 0.37 11.84 -5.99
N THR A 80 -0.95 11.75 -5.89
CA THR A 80 -1.82 11.46 -7.04
C THR A 80 -3.22 12.03 -6.85
N ASP A 81 -3.85 12.46 -7.94
CA ASP A 81 -5.30 12.74 -8.02
C ASP A 81 -5.98 11.89 -9.10
N GLY A 82 -5.19 10.99 -9.73
CA GLY A 82 -5.56 10.28 -10.93
C GLY A 82 -6.11 8.88 -10.69
N GLU A 83 -6.70 8.35 -11.76
CA GLU A 83 -7.22 7.00 -11.86
C GLU A 83 -6.45 6.24 -12.95
N ILE A 84 -6.25 4.95 -12.73
CA ILE A 84 -5.64 4.03 -13.70
C ILE A 84 -6.47 2.75 -13.85
N SER A 85 -6.37 2.13 -15.03
CA SER A 85 -7.04 0.87 -15.32
C SER A 85 -6.42 -0.33 -14.58
N GLN A 86 -7.17 -1.42 -14.42
CA GLN A 86 -6.68 -2.66 -13.80
C GLN A 86 -5.36 -3.16 -14.41
N GLY A 87 -5.24 -3.21 -15.74
CA GLY A 87 -3.99 -3.64 -16.39
C GLY A 87 -2.81 -2.69 -16.14
N SER A 88 -3.08 -1.42 -15.81
CA SER A 88 -2.05 -0.46 -15.40
C SER A 88 -1.64 -0.67 -13.93
N ILE A 89 -2.58 -1.00 -13.05
CA ILE A 89 -2.34 -1.40 -11.65
C ILE A 89 -1.40 -2.61 -11.62
N GLU A 90 -1.72 -3.66 -12.37
CA GLU A 90 -0.92 -4.88 -12.45
C GLU A 90 0.51 -4.61 -12.92
N ARG A 91 0.65 -3.85 -14.02
CA ARG A 91 1.96 -3.47 -14.55
C ARG A 91 2.75 -2.64 -13.55
N PHE A 92 2.10 -1.70 -12.88
CA PHE A 92 2.73 -0.84 -11.89
C PHE A 92 3.24 -1.66 -10.70
N SER A 93 2.41 -2.56 -10.16
CA SER A 93 2.78 -3.49 -9.09
C SER A 93 3.98 -4.39 -9.45
N VAL A 94 3.97 -4.94 -10.66
CA VAL A 94 5.09 -5.75 -11.17
C VAL A 94 6.36 -4.91 -11.30
N ASN A 95 6.27 -3.68 -11.78
CA ASN A 95 7.42 -2.79 -11.94
C ASN A 95 7.99 -2.32 -10.60
N ILE A 96 7.16 -1.98 -9.61
CA ILE A 96 7.58 -1.71 -8.22
C ILE A 96 8.40 -2.88 -7.68
N SER A 97 7.90 -4.09 -7.88
CA SER A 97 8.52 -5.32 -7.39
C SER A 97 9.85 -5.62 -8.10
N ARG A 98 9.88 -5.52 -9.44
CA ARG A 98 11.10 -5.69 -10.24
C ARG A 98 12.18 -4.67 -9.88
N ALA A 99 11.77 -3.44 -9.59
CA ALA A 99 12.65 -2.38 -9.12
C ALA A 99 13.06 -2.52 -7.65
N ARG A 100 12.52 -3.51 -6.91
CA ARG A 100 12.74 -3.74 -5.49
C ARG A 100 12.40 -2.53 -4.62
N LEU A 101 11.40 -1.75 -5.02
CA LEU A 101 10.94 -0.58 -4.27
C LEU A 101 9.95 -0.96 -3.16
N HIS A 102 9.35 -2.15 -3.23
CA HIS A 102 8.40 -2.65 -2.23
C HIS A 102 9.03 -2.96 -0.87
N GLY A 103 10.36 -2.95 -0.75
CA GLY A 103 11.05 -3.03 0.54
C GLY A 103 11.25 -1.69 1.26
N LYS A 104 10.83 -0.57 0.67
CA LYS A 104 11.03 0.78 1.21
C LYS A 104 9.73 1.34 1.76
N ALA A 105 9.80 2.12 2.84
CA ALA A 105 8.63 2.77 3.39
C ALA A 105 7.98 3.72 2.36
N CYS A 106 6.66 3.79 2.34
CA CYS A 106 5.92 4.59 1.38
C CYS A 106 4.80 5.40 2.02
N VAL A 107 4.67 6.66 1.61
CA VAL A 107 3.50 7.49 1.93
C VAL A 107 2.76 7.78 0.64
N ILE A 108 1.48 7.44 0.59
CA ILE A 108 0.61 7.70 -0.55
C ILE A 108 -0.37 8.78 -0.13
N ILE A 109 -0.52 9.83 -0.95
CA ILE A 109 -1.49 10.89 -0.74
C ILE A 109 -2.37 10.99 -1.99
N LEU A 110 -3.65 10.66 -1.80
CA LEU A 110 -4.69 10.88 -2.78
C LEU A 110 -5.27 12.29 -2.57
N PHE A 111 -5.08 13.18 -3.54
CA PHE A 111 -5.67 14.51 -3.53
C PHE A 111 -7.01 14.47 -4.26
N GLY A 112 -8.05 15.01 -3.63
CA GLY A 112 -9.36 15.05 -4.26
C GLY A 112 -10.36 15.88 -3.48
N HIS A 113 -11.58 15.92 -3.99
CA HIS A 113 -12.72 16.43 -3.24
C HIS A 113 -13.43 15.25 -2.57
N ARG A 114 -13.81 15.40 -1.30
CA ARG A 114 -14.58 14.37 -0.59
C ARG A 114 -15.81 13.94 -1.41
N LYS A 115 -15.94 12.63 -1.56
CA LYS A 115 -17.13 11.94 -2.05
C LYS A 115 -18.12 11.73 -0.91
N PRO A 116 -19.37 11.29 -1.15
CA PRO A 116 -20.30 10.99 -0.07
C PRO A 116 -19.70 10.06 1.00
N LYS A 117 -18.95 9.03 0.58
CA LYS A 117 -18.22 8.14 1.47
C LYS A 117 -16.75 8.01 1.09
N PRO A 118 -15.88 7.56 2.02
CA PRO A 118 -14.48 7.27 1.70
C PRO A 118 -14.31 6.18 0.64
N GLU A 119 -15.15 5.14 0.63
CA GLU A 119 -15.09 4.03 -0.34
C GLU A 119 -15.28 4.47 -1.80
N ASP A 120 -15.98 5.59 -2.02
CA ASP A 120 -16.25 6.15 -3.35
C ASP A 120 -15.00 6.82 -3.96
N CYS A 121 -13.91 6.93 -3.20
CA CYS A 121 -12.67 7.53 -3.68
C CYS A 121 -11.91 6.58 -4.60
N ASN A 122 -11.43 7.09 -5.73
CA ASN A 122 -10.59 6.29 -6.61
C ASN A 122 -9.18 6.15 -6.03
N ILE A 123 -8.87 4.95 -5.53
CA ILE A 123 -7.57 4.63 -4.93
C ILE A 123 -6.64 3.83 -5.87
N SER A 124 -7.00 3.71 -7.15
CA SER A 124 -6.37 2.77 -8.10
C SER A 124 -4.85 2.91 -8.23
N VAL A 125 -4.31 4.13 -8.21
CA VAL A 125 -2.84 4.33 -8.28
C VAL A 125 -2.16 3.89 -6.98
N GLY A 126 -2.77 4.19 -5.84
CA GLY A 126 -2.20 3.91 -4.53
C GLY A 126 -2.26 2.43 -4.14
N VAL A 127 -3.27 1.70 -4.60
CA VAL A 127 -3.49 0.30 -4.18
C VAL A 127 -2.31 -0.61 -4.53
N SER A 128 -1.61 -0.38 -5.64
CA SER A 128 -0.41 -1.14 -6.00
C SER A 128 0.68 -1.03 -4.93
N LEU A 129 0.93 0.17 -4.43
CA LEU A 129 1.93 0.39 -3.39
C LEU A 129 1.47 -0.10 -2.04
N PHE A 130 0.22 0.21 -1.69
CA PHE A 130 -0.33 -0.24 -0.43
C PHE A 130 -0.43 -1.76 -0.36
N ALA A 131 -0.67 -2.48 -1.45
CA ALA A 131 -0.62 -3.94 -1.43
C ALA A 131 0.80 -4.48 -1.13
N LEU A 132 1.82 -3.88 -1.75
CA LEU A 132 3.19 -4.43 -1.78
C LEU A 132 4.09 -4.00 -0.62
N VAL A 133 3.98 -2.75 -0.17
CA VAL A 133 4.97 -2.10 0.73
C VAL A 133 4.62 -2.37 2.18
N PRO A 134 5.42 -3.06 3.00
CA PRO A 134 5.04 -3.42 4.37
C PRO A 134 4.86 -2.21 5.31
N ASP A 135 5.65 -1.16 5.11
CA ASP A 135 5.58 0.09 5.88
C ASP A 135 4.93 1.18 5.03
N CYS A 136 3.61 1.29 5.09
CA CYS A 136 2.85 2.15 4.19
C CYS A 136 1.82 2.99 4.93
N LEU A 137 1.69 4.26 4.56
CA LEU A 137 0.62 5.15 5.01
C LEU A 137 -0.15 5.65 3.79
N PHE A 138 -1.47 5.43 3.77
CA PHE A 138 -2.34 5.85 2.69
C PHE A 138 -3.30 6.93 3.20
N LEU A 139 -3.13 8.13 2.66
CA LEU A 139 -3.84 9.34 3.04
C LEU A 139 -4.79 9.82 1.94
N PHE A 140 -5.86 10.46 2.36
CA PHE A 140 -6.70 11.30 1.50
C PHE A 140 -6.58 12.76 1.95
N HIS A 141 -6.20 13.65 1.04
CA HIS A 141 -6.19 15.09 1.26
C HIS A 141 -7.40 15.72 0.57
N ASP A 142 -8.33 16.26 1.35
CA ASP A 142 -9.48 16.97 0.81
C ASP A 142 -9.10 18.41 0.41
N VAL A 143 -8.93 18.64 -0.89
CA VAL A 143 -8.49 19.93 -1.44
C VAL A 143 -9.45 21.09 -1.17
N LYS A 144 -10.68 20.82 -0.71
CA LYS A 144 -11.65 21.87 -0.35
C LYS A 144 -11.46 22.38 1.09
N THR A 145 -11.12 21.48 2.01
CA THR A 145 -11.10 21.77 3.46
C THR A 145 -9.71 21.69 4.05
N HIS A 146 -8.74 21.18 3.29
CA HIS A 146 -7.36 20.92 3.69
C HIS A 146 -7.23 19.89 4.83
N GLU A 147 -8.30 19.12 5.10
CA GLU A 147 -8.26 18.01 6.05
C GLU A 147 -7.56 16.79 5.41
N VAL A 148 -6.67 16.16 6.19
CA VAL A 148 -5.94 14.96 5.78
C VAL A 148 -6.43 13.76 6.59
N PHE A 149 -7.06 12.81 5.90
CA PHE A 149 -7.62 11.59 6.48
C PHE A 149 -6.67 10.42 6.26
N VAL A 150 -6.54 9.55 7.26
CA VAL A 150 -5.88 8.25 7.13
C VAL A 150 -6.89 7.28 6.55
N LEU A 151 -6.67 6.83 5.31
CA LEU A 151 -7.47 5.77 4.72
C LEU A 151 -7.05 4.43 5.28
N GLN A 152 -5.75 4.11 5.18
CA GLN A 152 -5.17 2.88 5.72
C GLN A 152 -3.72 3.10 6.13
N SER A 153 -3.20 2.24 7.00
CA SER A 153 -1.81 2.28 7.43
C SER A 153 -1.31 0.89 7.83
N LYS A 154 -0.01 0.64 7.65
CA LYS A 154 0.64 -0.61 8.06
C LYS A 154 2.11 -0.43 8.41
N GLY A 155 2.65 -1.42 9.13
CA GLY A 155 4.05 -1.44 9.57
C GLY A 155 4.39 -0.28 10.51
N ALA A 156 5.64 0.18 10.43
CA ALA A 156 6.17 1.28 11.24
C ALA A 156 5.42 2.60 11.05
N LEU A 157 4.78 2.80 9.90
CA LEU A 157 4.00 4.01 9.61
C LEU A 157 2.58 3.98 10.20
N GLY A 158 2.12 2.85 10.73
CA GLY A 158 0.80 2.74 11.37
C GLY A 158 0.67 3.50 12.69
N SER A 159 1.80 3.74 13.37
CA SER A 159 1.84 4.41 14.68
C SER A 159 1.94 5.93 14.60
N ILE A 160 1.65 6.54 13.45
CA ILE A 160 1.68 8.00 13.30
C ILE A 160 0.80 8.65 14.39
N ASN A 161 1.42 9.51 15.22
CA ASN A 161 0.80 10.19 16.36
C ASN A 161 0.41 9.29 17.57
N ASN A 162 1.15 8.21 17.87
CA ASN A 162 0.96 7.35 19.07
C ASN A 162 -0.44 6.74 19.26
N HIS A 163 -1.32 6.89 18.28
CA HIS A 163 -2.57 6.17 18.24
C HIS A 163 -2.24 4.78 17.70
N GLN A 164 -2.68 3.74 18.41
CA GLN A 164 -2.55 2.36 17.96
C GLN A 164 -2.98 2.26 16.50
N SER A 165 -2.23 1.46 15.73
CA SER A 165 -2.55 1.12 14.34
C SER A 165 -3.95 0.51 14.27
N VAL A 166 -4.97 1.33 14.08
CA VAL A 166 -6.30 0.83 13.76
C VAL A 166 -6.28 0.61 12.25
N SER A 167 -6.00 -0.62 11.84
CA SER A 167 -6.38 -1.06 10.49
C SER A 167 -7.90 -1.02 10.44
N GLN A 168 -8.46 0.14 10.11
CA GLN A 168 -9.90 0.28 9.92
C GLN A 168 -10.21 -0.13 8.49
N GLU A 169 -10.94 -1.23 8.35
CA GLU A 169 -11.46 -1.65 7.06
C GLU A 169 -12.49 -0.62 6.59
N ILE A 170 -12.18 0.09 5.52
CA ILE A 170 -13.12 1.01 4.86
C ILE A 170 -14.14 0.17 4.12
N ASN A 171 -15.41 0.33 4.46
CA ASN A 171 -16.55 -0.35 3.86
C ASN A 171 -17.74 0.60 3.67
N ASP A 172 -18.86 0.04 3.19
CA ASP A 172 -20.11 0.76 2.90
C ASP A 172 -20.70 1.55 4.06
N TRP A 173 -20.32 1.24 5.29
CA TRP A 173 -20.81 1.90 6.49
C TRP A 173 -19.84 2.95 7.03
N THR A 174 -18.63 2.99 6.49
CA THR A 174 -17.58 3.92 6.92
C THR A 174 -17.89 5.32 6.41
N THR A 175 -17.90 6.28 7.32
CA THR A 175 -18.08 7.70 7.03
C THR A 175 -16.78 8.46 7.22
N TRP A 176 -16.69 9.67 6.65
CA TRP A 176 -15.51 10.53 6.85
C TRP A 176 -15.24 10.88 8.31
N SER A 177 -16.28 10.93 9.15
CA SER A 177 -16.13 11.17 10.59
C SER A 177 -15.55 9.99 11.35
N ASP A 178 -15.62 8.79 10.79
CA ASP A 178 -15.02 7.59 11.40
C ASP A 178 -13.52 7.53 11.14
N LEU A 179 -13.02 8.26 10.14
CA LEU A 179 -11.61 8.26 9.76
C LEU A 179 -10.80 9.19 10.65
N LYS A 180 -9.63 8.71 11.05
CA LYS A 180 -8.63 9.51 11.75
C LYS A 180 -8.11 10.61 10.84
N THR A 181 -8.03 11.82 11.38
CA THR A 181 -7.34 12.94 10.74
C THR A 181 -5.93 13.13 11.30
N ILE A 182 -5.02 13.61 10.47
CA ILE A 182 -3.64 13.97 10.85
C ILE A 182 -3.29 15.33 10.26
N ARG A 183 -2.17 15.90 10.71
CA ARG A 183 -1.54 17.07 10.11
C ARG A 183 -0.19 16.69 9.51
N TYR A 184 0.26 17.41 8.49
CA TYR A 184 1.60 17.17 7.94
C TYR A 184 2.71 17.36 8.98
N SER A 185 2.52 18.24 9.97
CA SER A 185 3.44 18.37 11.11
C SER A 185 3.67 17.08 11.88
N ASP A 186 2.73 16.14 11.87
CA ASP A 186 2.82 14.89 12.62
C ASP A 186 3.89 13.94 12.02
N PHE A 187 4.31 14.17 10.77
CA PHE A 187 5.44 13.46 10.15
C PHE A 187 6.79 13.74 10.82
N GLY A 188 6.94 14.86 11.52
CA GLY A 188 8.18 15.21 12.21
C GLY A 188 8.59 14.23 13.32
N ASN A 189 7.64 13.41 13.79
CA ASN A 189 7.87 12.43 14.87
C ASN A 189 7.93 10.97 14.37
N ILE A 190 7.86 10.74 13.06
CA ILE A 190 7.86 9.39 12.50
C ILE A 190 9.30 8.88 12.38
N THR A 191 9.52 7.65 12.83
CA THR A 191 10.75 6.91 12.54
C THR A 191 10.57 6.15 11.24
N ILE A 192 11.38 6.47 10.22
CA ILE A 192 11.42 5.73 8.96
C ILE A 192 12.24 4.45 9.19
N PRO A 193 11.68 3.25 8.92
CA PRO A 193 12.41 2.00 9.05
C PRO A 193 13.50 1.88 7.98
N GLU A 194 14.52 1.08 8.28
CA GLU A 194 15.52 0.70 7.28
C GLU A 194 14.88 -0.13 6.16
N PRO A 195 15.21 0.13 4.89
CA PRO A 195 14.64 -0.64 3.77
C PRO A 195 14.89 -2.15 3.89
N ALA A 196 13.81 -2.93 3.81
CA ALA A 196 13.88 -4.38 3.69
C ALA A 196 14.47 -4.78 2.33
N LYS A 197 15.46 -5.68 2.34
CA LYS A 197 16.02 -6.25 1.11
C LYS A 197 15.10 -7.35 0.60
N LEU A 198 14.22 -7.04 -0.34
CA LEU A 198 13.30 -7.99 -0.96
C LEU A 198 13.66 -8.23 -2.42
N ASP A 199 13.63 -9.48 -2.85
CA ASP A 199 13.62 -9.82 -4.26
C ASP A 199 12.25 -9.55 -4.90
N ALA A 200 12.22 -9.48 -6.24
CA ALA A 200 11.01 -9.10 -6.98
C ALA A 200 9.82 -10.05 -6.71
N GLY A 201 10.10 -11.33 -6.48
CA GLY A 201 9.08 -12.34 -6.16
C GLY A 201 8.78 -12.47 -4.66
N GLU A 202 9.46 -11.71 -3.79
CA GLU A 202 9.31 -11.82 -2.34
C GLU A 202 8.31 -10.84 -1.76
N VAL A 203 7.62 -11.28 -0.72
CA VAL A 203 6.70 -10.51 0.11
C VAL A 203 7.14 -10.62 1.56
N MET A 204 7.05 -9.52 2.30
CA MET A 204 7.31 -9.50 3.74
C MET A 204 6.00 -9.68 4.51
N LEU A 205 5.98 -10.63 5.44
CA LEU A 205 4.85 -10.90 6.32
C LEU A 205 4.90 -9.99 7.56
N GLN A 206 3.84 -10.01 8.37
CA GLN A 206 3.71 -9.14 9.56
C GLN A 206 4.75 -9.45 10.65
N ASP A 207 5.26 -10.69 10.70
CA ASP A 207 6.34 -11.09 11.60
C ASP A 207 7.74 -10.73 11.07
N GLY A 208 7.83 -10.05 9.92
CA GLY A 208 9.07 -9.70 9.24
C GLY A 208 9.69 -10.83 8.43
N SER A 209 9.08 -12.03 8.41
CA SER A 209 9.54 -13.13 7.57
C SER A 209 9.29 -12.85 6.08
N LYS A 210 10.07 -13.48 5.22
CA LYS A 210 9.97 -13.33 3.76
C LYS A 210 9.44 -14.60 3.14
N VAL A 211 8.54 -14.43 2.17
CA VAL A 211 7.97 -15.52 1.40
C VAL A 211 8.14 -15.23 -0.08
N SER A 212 8.68 -16.21 -0.81
CA SER A 212 8.72 -16.17 -2.26
C SER A 212 7.38 -16.65 -2.82
N LEU A 213 6.66 -15.76 -3.51
CA LEU A 213 5.39 -16.10 -4.16
C LEU A 213 5.58 -17.19 -5.22
N ALA A 214 6.69 -17.14 -5.96
CA ALA A 214 6.99 -18.15 -6.97
C ALA A 214 7.16 -19.56 -6.36
N GLN A 215 7.79 -19.66 -5.19
CA GLN A 215 7.89 -20.93 -4.47
C GLN A 215 6.54 -21.34 -3.87
N LEU A 216 5.76 -20.39 -3.35
CA LEU A 216 4.42 -20.63 -2.81
C LEU A 216 3.51 -21.24 -3.87
N TYR A 217 3.48 -20.69 -5.08
CA TYR A 217 2.66 -21.21 -6.18
C TYR A 217 3.04 -22.62 -6.63
N ARG A 218 4.30 -23.05 -6.38
CA ARG A 218 4.80 -24.39 -6.71
C ARG A 218 4.78 -25.35 -5.52
N ASP A 219 4.24 -24.92 -4.37
CA ASP A 219 4.26 -25.70 -3.12
C ASP A 219 5.70 -26.06 -2.66
N GLU A 220 6.66 -25.18 -2.95
CA GLU A 220 8.08 -25.31 -2.61
C GLU A 220 8.45 -24.59 -1.30
N ILE A 221 7.50 -23.92 -0.65
CA ILE A 221 7.71 -23.30 0.67
C ILE A 221 7.67 -24.36 1.78
N ASN A 222 8.41 -24.14 2.85
CA ASN A 222 8.47 -25.11 3.93
C ASN A 222 7.19 -25.10 4.80
N GLY A 223 6.95 -26.18 5.55
CA GLY A 223 5.74 -26.31 6.37
C GLY A 223 5.62 -25.27 7.50
N GLU A 224 6.72 -24.66 7.93
CA GLU A 224 6.69 -23.56 8.89
C GLU A 224 6.13 -22.29 8.23
N GLN A 225 6.61 -21.95 7.04
CA GLN A 225 6.09 -20.82 6.24
C GLN A 225 4.59 -21.01 5.92
N VAL A 226 4.17 -22.22 5.55
CA VAL A 226 2.74 -22.52 5.33
C VAL A 226 1.93 -22.24 6.60
N ARG A 227 2.41 -22.69 7.76
CA ARG A 227 1.75 -22.42 9.05
C ARG A 227 1.74 -20.94 9.42
N THR A 228 2.83 -20.21 9.15
CA THR A 228 2.90 -18.76 9.40
C THR A 228 1.92 -17.99 8.53
N ILE A 229 1.74 -18.39 7.27
CA ILE A 229 0.80 -17.75 6.35
C ILE A 229 -0.65 -18.11 6.72
N LEU A 230 -0.96 -19.39 6.90
CA LEU A 230 -2.34 -19.85 7.15
C LEU A 230 -2.80 -19.69 8.59
N GLY A 231 -1.86 -19.57 9.53
CA GLY A 231 -2.14 -19.38 10.96
C GLY A 231 -2.37 -17.93 11.36
N ASN A 232 -2.21 -16.98 10.42
CA ASN A 232 -2.39 -15.55 10.65
C ASN A 232 -3.14 -14.93 9.47
N ASP A 233 -4.35 -14.42 9.71
CA ASP A 233 -5.22 -13.85 8.68
C ASP A 233 -4.58 -12.63 8.00
N ASP A 234 -3.80 -11.80 8.71
CA ASP A 234 -3.11 -10.64 8.13
C ASP A 234 -1.99 -11.06 7.17
N ASN A 235 -1.29 -12.17 7.48
CA ASN A 235 -0.28 -12.73 6.59
C ASN A 235 -0.92 -13.28 5.31
N LEU A 236 -2.02 -14.02 5.44
CA LEU A 236 -2.78 -14.50 4.30
C LEU A 236 -3.31 -13.34 3.45
N ASN A 237 -3.89 -12.32 4.09
CA ASN A 237 -4.36 -11.11 3.42
C ASN A 237 -3.21 -10.40 2.68
N THR A 238 -2.02 -10.29 3.28
CA THR A 238 -0.85 -9.69 2.64
C THR A 238 -0.46 -10.44 1.35
N VAL A 239 -0.46 -11.78 1.38
CA VAL A 239 -0.19 -12.62 0.21
C VAL A 239 -1.28 -12.44 -0.86
N MET A 240 -2.55 -12.47 -0.46
CA MET A 240 -3.69 -12.30 -1.35
C MET A 240 -3.69 -10.93 -2.02
N LEU A 241 -3.56 -9.84 -1.25
CA LEU A 241 -3.51 -8.48 -1.78
C LEU A 241 -2.34 -8.30 -2.76
N THR A 242 -1.17 -8.83 -2.42
CA THR A 242 0.01 -8.75 -3.29
C THR A 242 -0.22 -9.49 -4.61
N ALA A 243 -0.74 -10.71 -4.56
CA ALA A 243 -1.03 -11.49 -5.76
C ALA A 243 -2.10 -10.82 -6.63
N THR A 244 -3.19 -10.35 -6.03
CA THR A 244 -4.25 -9.61 -6.74
C THR A 244 -3.70 -8.36 -7.42
N ALA A 245 -2.89 -7.57 -6.71
CA ALA A 245 -2.27 -6.37 -7.27
C ALA A 245 -1.33 -6.68 -8.45
N ARG A 246 -0.84 -7.92 -8.59
CA ARG A 246 0.00 -8.41 -9.70
C ARG A 246 -0.77 -9.16 -10.79
N GLY A 247 -2.07 -9.36 -10.65
CA GLY A 247 -2.87 -10.18 -11.56
C GLY A 247 -2.66 -11.69 -11.37
N GLU A 248 -2.15 -12.11 -10.20
CA GLU A 248 -1.76 -13.48 -9.86
C GLU A 248 -2.73 -14.14 -8.84
N ALA A 249 -3.90 -13.56 -8.59
CA ALA A 249 -4.86 -14.02 -7.57
C ALA A 249 -5.22 -15.52 -7.72
N ASN A 250 -5.48 -15.97 -8.94
CA ASN A 250 -5.83 -17.36 -9.24
C ASN A 250 -4.74 -18.35 -8.78
N LEU A 251 -3.47 -17.97 -8.82
CA LEU A 251 -2.36 -18.83 -8.40
C LEU A 251 -2.36 -19.07 -6.89
N VAL A 252 -2.73 -18.05 -6.09
CA VAL A 252 -2.89 -18.21 -4.64
C VAL A 252 -4.12 -19.06 -4.33
N GLU A 253 -5.24 -18.84 -5.03
CA GLU A 253 -6.45 -19.64 -4.83
C GLU A 253 -6.21 -21.13 -5.10
N ASP A 254 -5.47 -21.45 -6.16
CA ASP A 254 -5.15 -22.83 -6.50
C ASP A 254 -4.21 -23.47 -5.48
N TRP A 255 -3.23 -22.71 -4.97
CA TRP A 255 -2.41 -23.14 -3.84
C TRP A 255 -3.26 -23.41 -2.59
N LEU A 256 -4.17 -22.50 -2.22
CA LEU A 256 -5.08 -22.67 -1.06
C LEU A 256 -5.97 -23.91 -1.20
N LYS A 257 -6.52 -24.17 -2.40
CA LYS A 257 -7.29 -25.38 -2.69
C LYS A 257 -6.44 -26.65 -2.50
N GLY A 258 -5.15 -26.58 -2.84
CA GLY A 258 -4.18 -27.65 -2.60
C GLY A 258 -3.98 -27.94 -1.11
N GLN A 259 -3.79 -26.90 -0.30
CA GLN A 259 -3.57 -27.05 1.15
C GLN A 259 -4.78 -27.66 1.89
N ARG A 260 -6.01 -27.33 1.45
CA ARG A 260 -7.25 -27.89 2.03
C ARG A 260 -7.44 -29.39 1.77
N ARG A 261 -6.67 -30.00 0.87
CA ARG A 261 -6.71 -31.45 0.58
C ARG A 261 -5.78 -32.27 1.48
N LEU A 262 -5.01 -31.64 2.37
CA LEU A 262 -4.13 -32.33 3.33
C LEU A 262 -4.93 -32.89 4.52
N PRO A 263 -4.56 -34.06 5.10
CA PRO A 263 -5.28 -34.67 6.20
C PRO A 263 -5.42 -33.75 7.43
N PRO A 264 -6.53 -33.83 8.20
CA PRO A 264 -6.82 -32.94 9.34
C PRO A 264 -5.73 -32.88 10.42
N GLU A 265 -4.89 -33.92 10.50
CA GLU A 265 -3.81 -34.06 11.48
C GLU A 265 -2.72 -32.98 11.35
N ALA A 266 -2.56 -32.35 10.18
CA ALA A 266 -1.61 -31.26 9.97
C ALA A 266 -2.17 -29.86 10.30
N ILE A 267 -3.50 -29.69 10.33
CA ILE A 267 -4.18 -28.39 10.47
C ILE A 267 -4.73 -28.18 11.89
N ASN A 268 -5.04 -29.26 12.62
CA ASN A 268 -5.76 -29.19 13.91
C ASN A 268 -4.90 -29.38 15.17
N ALA A 269 -3.56 -29.40 15.09
CA ALA A 269 -2.77 -29.76 16.27
C ALA A 269 -2.92 -28.78 17.46
N TYR A 270 -3.25 -27.50 17.26
CA TYR A 270 -3.26 -26.53 18.38
C TYR A 270 -4.24 -25.34 18.23
N ARG A 271 -5.45 -25.54 17.70
CA ARG A 271 -6.54 -24.63 18.09
C ARG A 271 -6.96 -25.00 19.51
N VAL A 272 -6.24 -24.50 20.51
CA VAL A 272 -6.73 -24.50 21.88
C VAL A 272 -7.91 -23.54 21.89
N ASP A 273 -9.12 -24.09 21.99
CA ASP A 273 -10.34 -23.32 22.19
C ASP A 273 -10.27 -22.67 23.57
N VAL A 274 -9.73 -21.46 23.64
CA VAL A 274 -9.75 -20.65 24.84
C VAL A 274 -11.18 -20.11 24.96
N GLU A 275 -11.92 -20.62 25.95
CA GLU A 275 -13.28 -20.22 26.33
C GLU A 275 -14.47 -20.81 25.54
N LYS A 276 -14.32 -21.92 24.79
CA LYS A 276 -15.45 -22.63 24.14
C LYS A 276 -16.25 -21.78 23.12
N LYS A 277 -15.62 -20.81 22.44
CA LYS A 277 -16.32 -19.93 21.48
C LYS A 277 -16.43 -20.52 20.08
N ALA A 278 -15.77 -21.65 19.81
CA ALA A 278 -15.79 -22.30 18.50
C ALA A 278 -17.18 -22.82 18.08
N GLU A 279 -18.08 -23.10 19.03
CA GLU A 279 -19.43 -23.62 18.74
C GLU A 279 -20.40 -22.58 18.15
N HIS A 280 -20.03 -21.29 18.10
CA HIS A 280 -20.88 -20.22 17.53
C HIS A 280 -20.49 -19.76 16.12
N CYS A 281 -19.41 -20.28 15.53
CA CYS A 281 -18.90 -19.81 14.22
C CYS A 281 -19.32 -20.66 13.00
N GLN A 282 -20.38 -21.48 13.10
CA GLN A 282 -20.82 -22.33 11.98
C GLN A 282 -21.72 -21.70 10.89
N PRO A 283 -22.36 -20.50 11.02
CA PRO A 283 -23.10 -19.92 9.89
C PRO A 283 -22.28 -19.00 8.97
N TYR A 284 -21.20 -18.37 9.44
CA TYR A 284 -20.58 -17.23 8.73
C TYR A 284 -19.68 -17.60 7.54
N CYS A 285 -19.26 -18.87 7.41
CA CYS A 285 -18.41 -19.31 6.29
C CYS A 285 -19.16 -19.46 4.94
N ARG A 286 -20.50 -19.33 4.90
CA ARG A 286 -21.27 -19.39 3.64
C ARG A 286 -21.47 -18.04 2.95
N GLN A 287 -21.45 -16.92 3.68
CA GLN A 287 -21.71 -15.60 3.09
C GLN A 287 -20.52 -15.01 2.31
N ALA A 288 -19.28 -15.42 2.63
CA ALA A 288 -18.09 -14.96 1.91
C ALA A 288 -18.01 -15.47 0.44
N HIS A 289 -18.80 -16.50 0.08
CA HIS A 289 -18.82 -17.07 -1.27
C HIS A 289 -19.88 -16.43 -2.19
N GLU A 290 -20.87 -15.72 -1.65
CA GLU A 290 -21.97 -15.14 -2.44
C GLU A 290 -21.73 -13.67 -2.82
N LEU A 291 -20.85 -12.95 -2.12
CA LEU A 291 -20.51 -11.55 -2.42
C LEU A 291 -19.42 -11.38 -3.49
N TRP A 292 -18.67 -12.44 -3.84
CA TRP A 292 -17.57 -12.38 -4.83
C TRP A 292 -17.94 -12.85 -6.25
N VAL A 293 -19.17 -13.35 -6.46
CA VAL A 293 -19.63 -13.85 -7.79
C VAL A 293 -20.53 -12.83 -8.51
N SER A 294 -20.78 -11.66 -7.91
CA SER A 294 -21.76 -10.68 -8.42
C SER A 294 -21.16 -9.30 -8.80
N ALA A 295 -19.84 -9.20 -9.00
CA ALA A 295 -19.17 -7.98 -9.48
C ALA A 295 -18.41 -8.28 -10.78
#